data_AF-A0A128A4F9-F1
#
_entry.id   AF-A0A128A4F9-F1
#
_cell.length_a   1.000
_cell.length_b   1.000
_cell.length_c   1.000
_cell.angle_alpha   90.00
_cell.angle_beta   90.00
_cell.angle_gamma   90.00
#
_symmetry.space_group_name_H-M   'P 1'
#
loop_
_entity.id
_entity.type
_entity.pdbx_description
1 polymer ?
#
loop_
_entity_poly.entity_id
_entity_poly.type
_entity_poly.pdbx_seq_one_letter_code
_entity_poly.pdbx_strand_id
1 'polypeptide(L)'
;MTEITEKESDLIIECQVRRFTTEEALAYLAKNGITMSDRTYRRHKNEIEDKFEERISEAADIGRVQQLVLGIDTLKQVEKEKWNLFSSTQNDVLKERILESIIKTQERFTDYYTKVALRAMAVKSKIAERKKAREASIVESSKQGSLTN
;
A
#
# COMPACT_ATOMS: atom_id res chain seq x y z
N MET A 1 -7.44 -14.07 23.52
CA MET A 1 -7.59 -12.65 23.14
C MET A 1 -8.85 -12.54 22.30
N THR A 2 -9.72 -11.58 22.55
CA THR A 2 -10.96 -11.41 21.78
C THR A 2 -10.65 -10.54 20.56
N GLU A 3 -10.85 -11.09 19.36
CA GLU A 3 -10.83 -10.34 18.10
C GLU A 3 -12.02 -9.37 18.06
N ILE A 4 -11.80 -8.19 17.46
CA ILE A 4 -12.86 -7.21 17.22
C ILE A 4 -13.82 -7.74 16.15
N THR A 5 -15.11 -7.70 16.43
CA THR A 5 -16.15 -8.07 15.45
C THR A 5 -16.39 -6.93 14.46
N GLU A 6 -16.94 -7.25 13.28
CA GLU A 6 -17.30 -6.24 12.27
C GLU A 6 -18.29 -5.20 12.83
N LYS A 7 -19.30 -5.67 13.59
CA LYS A 7 -20.27 -4.80 14.27
C LYS A 7 -19.62 -3.85 15.28
N GLU A 8 -18.65 -4.34 16.06
CA GLU A 8 -17.89 -3.50 17.00
C GLU A 8 -17.03 -2.47 16.27
N SER A 9 -16.38 -2.88 15.18
CA SER A 9 -15.58 -1.98 14.34
C SER A 9 -16.43 -0.84 13.78
N ASP A 10 -17.58 -1.15 13.18
CA ASP A 10 -18.46 -0.14 12.57
C ASP A 10 -18.93 0.90 13.58
N LEU A 11 -19.33 0.46 14.78
CA LEU A 11 -19.78 1.36 15.83
C LEU A 11 -18.64 2.19 16.44
N ILE A 12 -17.43 1.64 16.53
CA ILE A 12 -16.24 2.41 16.97
C ILE A 12 -15.85 3.44 15.91
N ILE A 13 -15.90 3.10 14.62
CA ILE A 13 -15.68 4.03 13.51
C ILE A 13 -16.72 5.16 13.59
N GLU A 14 -17.99 4.83 13.84
CA GLU A 14 -19.05 5.82 14.00
C GLU A 14 -18.78 6.78 15.19
N CYS A 15 -18.32 6.26 16.32
CA CYS A 15 -17.87 7.09 17.45
C CYS A 15 -16.73 8.05 17.06
N GLN A 16 -15.76 7.60 16.26
CA GLN A 16 -14.66 8.45 15.76
C GLN A 16 -15.16 9.53 14.81
N VAL A 17 -16.05 9.19 13.87
CA VAL A 17 -16.67 10.13 12.92
C VAL A 17 -17.46 11.21 13.67
N ARG A 18 -18.21 10.83 14.70
CA ARG A 18 -18.98 11.73 15.56
C ARG A 18 -18.14 12.42 16.64
N ARG A 19 -16.84 12.12 16.71
CA ARG A 19 -15.86 12.68 17.66
C ARG A 19 -16.24 12.52 19.13
N PHE A 20 -16.83 11.39 19.47
CA PHE A 20 -17.17 11.08 20.86
C PHE A 20 -15.93 11.01 21.74
N THR A 21 -16.05 11.54 22.96
CA THR A 21 -15.15 11.23 24.07
C THR A 21 -15.23 9.74 24.41
N THR A 22 -14.25 9.22 25.16
CA THR A 22 -14.29 7.79 25.53
C THR A 22 -15.53 7.43 26.35
N GLU A 23 -15.98 8.33 27.23
CA GLU A 23 -17.18 8.11 28.04
C GLU A 23 -18.44 8.05 27.17
N GLU A 24 -18.59 8.99 26.24
CA GLU A 24 -19.70 9.01 25.27
C GLU A 24 -19.68 7.78 24.36
N ALA A 25 -18.50 7.37 23.90
CA ALA A 25 -18.35 6.20 23.05
C ALA A 25 -18.72 4.91 23.78
N LEU A 26 -18.27 4.74 25.02
CA LEU A 26 -18.64 3.57 25.84
C LEU A 26 -20.14 3.54 26.15
N ALA A 27 -20.74 4.69 26.45
CA ALA A 27 -22.19 4.80 26.65
C ALA A 27 -22.97 4.50 25.36
N TYR A 28 -22.48 4.96 24.21
CA TYR A 28 -23.07 4.69 22.90
C TYR A 28 -22.99 3.21 22.54
N LEU A 29 -21.83 2.59 22.73
CA LEU A 29 -21.62 1.17 22.47
C LEU A 29 -22.55 0.33 23.36
N ALA A 30 -22.67 0.66 24.64
CA ALA A 30 -23.55 -0.04 25.58
C ALA A 30 -25.02 0.05 25.14
N LYS A 31 -25.47 1.23 24.69
CA LYS A 31 -26.83 1.41 24.11
C LYS A 31 -27.07 0.57 22.86
N ASN A 32 -26.02 0.26 22.10
CA ASN A 32 -26.07 -0.59 20.91
C ASN A 32 -25.77 -2.08 21.19
N GLY A 33 -25.76 -2.46 22.48
CA GLY A 33 -25.61 -3.85 22.93
C GLY A 33 -24.16 -4.34 23.00
N ILE A 34 -23.18 -3.43 23.02
CA ILE A 34 -21.76 -3.75 23.14
C ILE A 34 -21.21 -3.14 24.43
N THR A 35 -20.84 -4.00 25.37
CA THR A 35 -20.22 -3.57 26.62
C THR A 35 -18.74 -3.90 26.59
N MET A 36 -17.89 -2.89 26.74
CA MET A 36 -16.44 -3.08 26.82
C MET A 36 -15.80 -2.11 27.81
N SER A 37 -14.59 -2.43 28.26
CA SER A 37 -13.81 -1.53 29.12
C SER A 37 -13.18 -0.40 28.31
N ASP A 38 -12.84 0.73 28.96
CA ASP A 38 -12.05 1.82 28.35
C ASP A 38 -10.76 1.29 27.70
N ARG A 39 -10.05 0.40 28.38
CA ARG A 39 -8.83 -0.24 27.84
C ARG A 39 -9.10 -1.02 26.56
N THR A 40 -10.16 -1.81 26.53
CA THR A 40 -10.56 -2.61 25.36
C THR A 40 -10.97 -1.69 24.20
N TYR A 41 -11.75 -0.65 24.48
CA TYR A 41 -12.15 0.35 23.50
C TYR A 41 -10.95 1.07 22.89
N ARG A 42 -10.02 1.57 23.71
CA ARG A 42 -8.78 2.23 23.21
C ARG A 42 -7.96 1.31 22.34
N ARG A 43 -7.80 0.04 22.74
CA ARG A 43 -7.08 -0.95 21.93
C ARG A 43 -7.74 -1.12 20.56
N HIS A 44 -9.06 -1.33 20.52
CA HIS A 44 -9.80 -1.52 19.29
C HIS A 44 -9.81 -0.27 18.41
N LYS A 45 -9.93 0.91 19.01
CA LYS A 45 -9.78 2.19 18.33
C LYS A 45 -8.41 2.31 17.66
N ASN A 46 -7.33 2.03 18.38
CA ASN A 46 -5.98 2.06 17.82
C ASN A 46 -5.81 1.03 16.69
N GLU A 47 -6.34 -0.18 16.85
CA GLU A 47 -6.29 -1.21 15.80
C GLU A 47 -7.01 -0.78 14.51
N ILE A 48 -8.13 -0.04 14.64
CA ILE A 48 -8.85 0.54 13.50
C ILE A 48 -8.05 1.68 12.87
N GLU A 49 -7.43 2.55 13.68
CA GLU A 49 -6.56 3.64 13.21
C GLU A 49 -5.34 3.10 12.44
N ASP A 50 -4.66 2.10 13.00
CA ASP A 50 -3.51 1.43 12.36
C ASP A 50 -3.91 0.82 11.00
N LYS A 51 -5.06 0.13 10.92
CA LYS A 51 -5.57 -0.43 9.65
C LYS A 51 -5.95 0.66 8.64
N PHE A 52 -6.47 1.79 9.10
CA PHE A 52 -6.79 2.93 8.24
C PHE A 52 -5.51 3.57 7.68
N GLU A 53 -4.50 3.76 8.52
CA GLU A 53 -3.18 4.25 8.10
C GLU A 53 -2.49 3.29 7.12
N GLU A 54 -2.58 1.97 7.36
CA GLU A 54 -2.08 0.95 6.43
C GLU A 54 -2.76 1.07 5.06
N ARG A 55 -4.09 1.22 5.02
CA ARG A 55 -4.85 1.39 3.76
C ARG A 55 -4.46 2.68 3.03
N ILE A 56 -4.27 3.78 3.74
CA ILE A 56 -3.79 5.04 3.15
C ILE A 56 -2.38 4.86 2.59
N SER A 57 -1.49 4.22 3.35
CA SER A 57 -0.10 3.95 2.94
C SER A 57 -0.04 3.05 1.70
N GLU A 58 -0.85 1.99 1.65
CA GLU A 58 -0.99 1.12 0.48
C GLU A 58 -1.53 1.91 -0.74
N ALA A 59 -2.54 2.75 -0.56
CA ALA A 59 -3.09 3.58 -1.64
C ALA A 59 -2.08 4.62 -2.16
N ALA A 60 -1.34 5.27 -1.25
CA ALA A 60 -0.27 6.21 -1.58
C ALA A 60 0.87 5.51 -2.33
N ASP A 61 1.22 4.29 -1.91
CA ASP A 61 2.22 3.47 -2.58
C ASP A 61 1.76 3.03 -3.98
N ILE A 62 0.48 2.69 -4.19
CA ILE A 62 -0.07 2.40 -5.53
C ILE A 62 0.07 3.63 -6.43
N GLY A 63 -0.36 4.80 -5.95
CA GLY A 63 -0.22 6.06 -6.68
C GLY A 63 1.24 6.37 -7.04
N ARG A 64 2.18 6.13 -6.11
CA ARG A 64 3.62 6.33 -6.34
C ARG A 64 4.17 5.37 -7.40
N VAL A 65 3.78 4.09 -7.38
CA VAL A 65 4.19 3.12 -8.42
C VAL A 65 3.64 3.54 -9.78
N GLN A 66 2.38 3.98 -9.85
CA GLN A 66 1.80 4.47 -11.09
C GLN A 66 2.58 5.67 -11.65
N GLN A 67 2.99 6.62 -10.80
CA GLN A 67 3.84 7.74 -11.22
C GLN A 67 5.20 7.30 -11.75
N LEU A 68 5.82 6.28 -11.14
CA LEU A 68 7.08 5.72 -11.65
C LEU A 68 6.89 5.08 -13.04
N VAL A 69 5.79 4.36 -13.26
CA VAL A 69 5.47 3.77 -14.58
C VAL A 69 5.23 4.86 -15.62
N LEU A 70 4.45 5.90 -15.28
CA LEU A 70 4.24 7.05 -16.17
C LEU A 70 5.55 7.79 -16.49
N GLY A 71 6.48 7.88 -15.53
CA GLY A 71 7.81 8.42 -15.75
C GLY A 71 8.61 7.59 -16.76
N ILE A 72 8.54 6.27 -16.71
CA ILE A 72 9.15 5.38 -17.71
C ILE A 72 8.55 5.62 -19.09
N ASP A 73 7.22 5.68 -19.21
CA ASP A 73 6.57 5.89 -20.50
C ASP A 73 6.90 7.26 -21.10
N THR A 74 6.99 8.29 -20.26
CA THR A 74 7.44 9.63 -20.66
C THR A 74 8.87 9.59 -21.19
N LEU A 75 9.80 8.93 -20.48
CA LEU A 75 11.19 8.80 -20.92
C LEU A 75 11.30 8.04 -22.26
N LYS A 76 10.46 7.02 -22.50
CA LYS A 76 10.39 6.30 -23.78
C LYS A 76 9.96 7.22 -24.92
N GLN A 77 8.96 8.06 -24.70
CA GLN A 77 8.53 9.04 -25.70
C GLN A 77 9.64 10.05 -25.99
N VAL A 78 10.31 10.57 -24.95
CA VAL A 78 11.44 11.51 -25.10
C VAL A 78 12.58 10.87 -25.88
N GLU A 79 12.93 9.62 -25.58
CA GLU A 79 13.96 8.89 -26.30
C GLU A 79 13.60 8.72 -27.79
N LYS A 80 12.35 8.34 -28.08
CA LYS A 80 11.85 8.25 -29.46
C LYS A 80 12.00 9.56 -30.22
N GLU A 81 11.61 10.69 -29.62
CA GLU A 81 11.78 11.99 -30.25
C GLU A 81 13.24 12.38 -30.47
N LYS A 82 14.13 11.99 -29.54
CA LYS A 82 15.59 12.20 -29.73
C LYS A 82 16.14 11.39 -30.89
N TRP A 83 15.70 10.14 -31.08
CA TRP A 83 16.07 9.33 -32.24
C TRP A 83 15.54 9.92 -33.56
N ASN A 84 14.33 10.47 -33.56
CA ASN A 84 13.79 11.21 -34.71
C ASN A 84 14.66 12.42 -35.04
N LEU A 85 14.99 13.23 -34.02
CA LEU A 85 15.87 14.40 -34.17
C LEU A 85 17.24 14.00 -34.71
N PHE A 86 17.87 12.96 -34.15
CA PHE A 86 19.14 12.43 -34.64
C PHE A 86 19.08 12.08 -36.12
N SER A 87 18.03 11.38 -36.55
CA SER A 87 17.85 10.92 -37.93
C SER A 87 17.66 12.07 -38.92
N SER A 88 17.00 13.15 -38.49
CA SER A 88 16.77 14.35 -39.32
C SER A 88 17.95 15.33 -39.34
N THR A 89 18.88 15.23 -38.39
CA THR A 89 19.99 16.17 -38.23
C THR A 89 21.07 15.89 -39.26
N GLN A 90 21.58 16.93 -39.93
CA GLN A 90 22.70 16.81 -40.90
C GLN A 90 24.05 17.23 -40.30
N ASN A 91 24.06 17.91 -39.16
CA ASN A 91 25.27 18.40 -38.50
C ASN A 91 25.80 17.38 -37.48
N ASP A 92 27.04 16.93 -37.68
CA ASP A 92 27.65 15.87 -36.87
C ASP A 92 27.89 16.26 -35.41
N VAL A 93 28.24 17.52 -35.13
CA VAL A 93 28.38 18.03 -33.75
C VAL A 93 27.04 17.99 -33.01
N LEU A 94 25.95 18.32 -33.71
CA LEU A 94 24.61 18.21 -33.13
C LEU A 94 24.18 16.75 -32.94
N LYS A 95 24.54 15.85 -33.86
CA LYS A 95 24.29 14.41 -33.71
C LYS A 95 24.98 13.85 -32.46
N GLU A 96 26.26 14.17 -32.25
CA GLU A 96 27.01 13.74 -31.06
C GLU A 96 26.30 14.19 -29.77
N ARG A 97 25.89 15.46 -29.69
CA ARG A 97 25.12 15.99 -28.55
C ARG A 97 23.78 15.27 -28.35
N ILE A 98 23.08 14.91 -29.42
CA ILE A 98 21.83 14.15 -29.33
C ILE A 98 22.10 12.75 -28.77
N LEU A 99 23.16 12.07 -29.23
CA LEU A 99 23.56 10.77 -28.71
C LEU A 99 23.90 10.83 -27.23
N GLU A 100 24.69 11.81 -26.78
CA GLU A 100 24.96 12.03 -25.34
C GLU A 100 23.67 12.25 -24.54
N SER A 101 22.72 13.00 -25.11
CA SER A 101 21.43 13.27 -24.49
C SER A 101 20.55 12.00 -24.39
N ILE A 102 20.66 11.08 -25.36
CA ILE A 102 20.01 9.76 -25.32
C ILE A 102 20.62 8.91 -24.21
N ILE A 103 21.95 8.83 -24.12
CA ILE A 103 22.65 8.09 -23.05
C ILE A 103 22.18 8.58 -21.67
N LYS A 104 22.17 9.90 -21.45
CA LYS A 104 21.67 10.51 -20.20
C LYS A 104 20.19 10.19 -19.90
N THR A 105 19.38 10.01 -20.95
CA THR A 105 17.96 9.60 -20.80
C THR A 105 17.88 8.14 -20.38
N GLN A 106 18.74 7.31 -20.96
CA GLN A 106 18.79 5.89 -20.65
C GLN A 106 19.30 5.63 -19.22
N GLU A 107 20.28 6.39 -18.74
CA GLU A 107 20.71 6.36 -17.34
C GLU A 107 19.55 6.65 -16.38
N ARG A 108 18.64 7.56 -16.75
CA ARG A 108 17.44 7.86 -15.95
C ARG A 108 16.42 6.72 -15.95
N PHE A 109 16.31 5.91 -17.01
CA PHE A 109 15.47 4.71 -16.97
C PHE A 109 15.87 3.78 -15.84
N THR A 110 17.18 3.59 -15.64
CA THR A 110 17.72 2.67 -14.63
C THR A 110 17.23 3.01 -13.22
N ASP A 111 17.15 4.30 -12.87
CA ASP A 111 16.63 4.75 -11.57
C ASP A 111 15.14 4.40 -11.40
N TYR A 112 14.32 4.67 -12.42
CA TYR A 112 12.89 4.35 -12.37
C TYR A 112 12.63 2.83 -12.34
N TYR A 113 13.32 2.05 -13.19
CA TYR A 113 13.19 0.59 -13.19
C TYR A 113 13.62 -0.02 -11.86
N THR A 114 14.71 0.48 -11.26
CA THR A 114 15.17 0.01 -9.95
C THR A 114 14.13 0.28 -8.87
N LYS A 115 13.55 1.48 -8.84
CA LYS A 115 12.50 1.85 -7.87
C LYS A 115 11.25 0.98 -8.03
N VAL A 116 10.82 0.71 -9.27
CA VAL A 116 9.69 -0.18 -9.54
C VAL A 116 10.01 -1.62 -9.11
N ALA A 117 11.19 -2.14 -9.45
CA ALA A 117 11.61 -3.49 -9.10
C ALA A 117 11.70 -3.71 -7.58
N LEU A 118 12.33 -2.79 -6.85
CA LEU A 118 12.40 -2.82 -5.39
C LEU A 118 11.00 -2.86 -4.78
N ARG A 119 10.07 -2.06 -5.31
CA ARG A 119 8.71 -2.04 -4.82
C ARG A 119 7.95 -3.33 -5.14
N ALA A 120 8.12 -3.87 -6.34
CA ALA A 120 7.53 -5.15 -6.71
C ALA A 120 8.01 -6.29 -5.80
N MET A 121 9.30 -6.29 -5.42
CA MET A 121 9.85 -7.26 -4.46
C MET A 121 9.23 -7.10 -3.07
N ALA A 122 9.11 -5.87 -2.57
CA ALA A 122 8.48 -5.62 -1.28
C ALA A 122 7.02 -6.09 -1.24
N VAL A 123 6.25 -5.84 -2.31
CA VAL A 123 4.86 -6.30 -2.44
C VAL A 123 4.79 -7.83 -2.48
N LYS A 124 5.67 -8.49 -3.26
CA LYS A 124 5.75 -9.96 -3.31
C LYS A 124 6.05 -10.57 -1.94
N SER A 125 6.96 -9.97 -1.16
CA SER A 125 7.27 -10.42 0.21
C SER A 125 6.06 -10.35 1.12
N LYS A 126 5.35 -9.21 1.13
CA LYS A 126 4.12 -9.03 1.93
C LYS A 126 3.04 -10.04 1.55
N ILE A 127 2.84 -10.31 0.26
CA ILE A 127 1.87 -11.32 -0.20
C ILE A 127 2.27 -12.73 0.28
N ALA A 128 3.55 -13.07 0.20
CA ALA A 128 4.04 -14.37 0.66
C ALA A 128 3.87 -14.56 2.18
N GLU A 129 4.13 -13.52 2.97
CA GLU A 129 3.90 -13.51 4.42
C GLU A 129 2.43 -13.67 4.77
N ARG A 130 1.54 -12.90 4.12
CA ARG A 130 0.07 -13.02 4.30
C ARG A 130 -0.42 -14.43 3.95
N LYS A 131 0.12 -15.05 2.89
CA LYS A 131 -0.21 -16.42 2.50
C LYS A 131 0.22 -17.44 3.56
N LYS A 132 1.46 -17.34 4.07
CA LYS A 132 1.95 -18.20 5.16
C LYS A 132 1.14 -18.06 6.44
N ALA A 133 0.79 -16.83 6.82
CA ALA A 133 -0.04 -16.57 8.00
C ALA A 133 -1.43 -17.20 7.87
N ARG A 134 -2.04 -17.11 6.68
CA ARG A 134 -3.34 -17.73 6.39
C ARG A 134 -3.28 -19.26 6.45
N GLU A 135 -2.23 -19.86 5.88
CA GLU A 135 -2.01 -21.31 5.95
C GLU A 135 -1.80 -21.80 7.39
N ALA A 136 -1.03 -21.06 8.21
CA ALA A 136 -0.82 -21.39 9.61
C ALA A 136 -2.14 -21.34 10.43
N SER A 137 -2.95 -20.29 10.22
CA SER A 137 -4.28 -20.15 10.85
C SER A 137 -5.23 -21.30 10.50
N ILE A 138 -5.23 -21.77 9.25
CA ILE A 138 -6.04 -22.93 8.81
C ILE A 138 -5.57 -24.20 9.52
N VAL A 139 -4.26 -24.43 9.61
CA VAL A 139 -3.70 -25.61 10.29
C VAL A 139 -4.03 -25.60 11.79
N GLU A 140 -3.98 -24.45 12.44
CA GLU A 140 -4.26 -24.30 13.87
C GLU A 140 -5.74 -24.53 14.18
N SER A 141 -6.63 -24.00 13.34
CA SER A 141 -8.08 -24.25 13.41
C SER A 141 -8.43 -25.73 13.21
N SER A 142 -7.71 -26.43 12.32
CA SER A 142 -7.90 -27.85 12.05
C SER A 142 -7.51 -28.75 13.25
N LYS A 143 -6.49 -28.35 14.02
CA LYS A 143 -6.03 -29.09 15.20
C LYS A 143 -6.99 -28.96 16.40
N GLN A 144 -7.67 -27.82 16.55
CA GLN A 144 -8.65 -27.63 17.62
C GLN A 144 -9.95 -28.45 17.38
N GLY A 145 -10.33 -28.65 16.11
CA GLY A 145 -11.49 -29.49 15.74
C GLY A 145 -11.27 -31.00 15.94
N SER A 146 -10.03 -31.49 16.01
CA SER A 146 -9.75 -32.92 16.23
C SER A 146 -9.64 -33.31 17.72
N LEU A 147 -9.55 -32.34 18.62
CA LEU A 147 -9.46 -32.55 20.08
C LEU A 147 -10.83 -32.52 20.78
N THR A 148 -11.90 -32.29 20.02
CA THR A 148 -13.28 -32.15 20.51
C THR A 148 -14.22 -33.29 20.11
N ASN A 149 -13.70 -34.36 19.51
CA ASN A 149 -14.43 -35.61 19.20
C ASN A 149 -13.92 -36.77 20.05
#